data_AF-V6KVD3-F1
#
_entry.id   AF-V6KVD3-F1
#
_cell.length_a   1.000
_cell.length_b   1.000
_cell.length_c   1.000
_cell.angle_alpha   90.00
_cell.angle_beta   90.00
_cell.angle_gamma   90.00
#
_symmetry.space_group_name_H-M   'P 1'
#
loop_
_entity.id
_entity.type
_entity.pdbx_description
1 polymer ?
#
loop_
_entity_poly.entity_id
_entity_poly.type
_entity_poly.pdbx_seq_one_letter_code
_entity_poly.pdbx_strand_id
1 'polypeptide(L)'
;MIFSGGATTSGGAAEARLMADYAKSVLEFDGTVVLEDQSRTTWENVMKVTPLLEDADRIKIVSQPAHALKARAYLRRQRPDLAVKLVRADDYRPGEWMIVKPLLALYGLWTLRGLKAGERKISL
;
A
#
# COMPACT_ATOMS: atom_id res chain seq x y z
N MET A 1 -2.24 15.83 0.93
CA MET A 1 -1.97 14.38 0.82
C MET A 1 -2.22 13.75 2.18
N ILE A 2 -2.91 12.61 2.23
CA ILE A 2 -3.17 11.88 3.47
C ILE A 2 -2.37 10.58 3.41
N PHE A 3 -1.55 10.32 4.42
CA PHE A 3 -0.90 9.02 4.60
C PHE A 3 -1.61 8.28 5.73
N SER A 4 -1.95 7.01 5.49
CA SER A 4 -2.70 6.18 6.42
C SER A 4 -2.06 4.80 6.56
N GLY A 5 -1.92 4.35 7.80
CA GLY A 5 -1.32 3.06 8.14
C GLY A 5 -0.47 3.18 9.41
N GLY A 6 -0.75 2.33 10.38
CA GLY A 6 -0.06 2.26 11.66
C GLY A 6 1.22 1.43 11.61
N ALA A 7 1.78 1.17 12.79
CA ALA A 7 2.99 0.37 12.94
C ALA A 7 2.71 -1.11 12.60
N THR A 8 3.56 -1.68 11.75
CA THR A 8 3.49 -3.09 11.34
C THR A 8 4.19 -4.03 12.33
N THR A 9 5.12 -3.50 13.13
CA THR A 9 5.87 -4.22 14.16
C THR A 9 5.90 -3.44 15.47
N SER A 10 6.09 -4.13 16.60
CA SER A 10 6.24 -3.48 17.90
C SER A 10 7.49 -2.59 17.89
N GLY A 11 7.32 -1.29 18.16
CA GLY A 11 8.41 -0.31 18.18
C GLY A 11 8.86 0.23 16.82
N GLY A 12 8.25 -0.20 15.71
CA GLY A 12 8.50 0.37 14.39
C GLY A 12 7.75 1.68 14.16
N ALA A 13 8.29 2.55 13.28
CA ALA A 13 7.56 3.72 12.80
C ALA A 13 6.29 3.28 12.05
N ALA A 14 5.20 4.02 12.23
CA ALA A 14 3.98 3.80 11.45
C ALA A 14 4.25 4.01 9.96
N GLU A 15 3.62 3.20 9.10
CA GLU A 15 3.74 3.32 7.65
C GLU A 15 3.42 4.75 7.18
N ALA A 16 2.35 5.34 7.73
CA ALA A 16 1.94 6.70 7.41
C ALA A 16 3.05 7.73 7.70
N ARG A 17 3.73 7.60 8.84
CA ARG A 17 4.80 8.49 9.26
C ARG A 17 6.01 8.35 8.34
N LEU A 18 6.42 7.13 8.06
CA LEU A 18 7.54 6.84 7.16
C LEU A 18 7.32 7.44 5.77
N MET A 19 6.11 7.29 5.22
CA MET A 19 5.77 7.85 3.91
C MET A 19 5.72 9.39 3.92
N ALA A 20 5.20 9.99 5.00
CA ALA A 20 5.18 11.44 5.14
C ALA A 20 6.59 12.03 5.23
N ASP A 21 7.47 11.42 6.03
CA ASP A 21 8.84 11.84 6.18
C ASP A 21 9.61 11.72 4.86
N TYR A 22 9.38 10.63 4.11
CA TYR A 22 9.93 10.46 2.76
C TYR A 22 9.42 11.52 1.78
N ALA A 23 8.10 11.78 1.76
CA ALA A 23 7.52 12.79 0.89
C ALA A 23 8.07 14.19 1.18
N LYS A 24 8.25 14.54 2.45
CA LYS A 24 8.78 15.86 2.86
C LYS A 24 10.28 15.98 2.65
N SER A 25 11.05 14.97 3.05
CA SER A 25 12.51 15.09 3.16
C SER A 25 13.25 14.67 1.89
N VAL A 26 12.67 13.76 1.09
CA VAL A 26 13.31 13.22 -0.11
C VAL A 26 12.65 13.73 -1.38
N LEU A 27 11.32 13.76 -1.41
CA LEU A 27 10.57 14.26 -2.56
C LEU A 27 10.30 15.78 -2.49
N GLU A 28 10.70 16.44 -1.39
CA GLU A 28 10.53 17.88 -1.17
C GLU A 28 9.08 18.36 -1.38
N PHE A 29 8.10 17.51 -1.08
CA PHE A 29 6.70 17.84 -1.26
C PHE A 29 6.29 18.99 -0.34
N ASP A 30 5.98 20.15 -0.89
CA ASP A 30 5.66 21.38 -0.17
C ASP A 30 4.20 21.45 0.31
N GLY A 31 3.29 20.69 -0.31
CA GLY A 31 1.87 20.69 0.02
C GLY A 31 1.51 20.15 1.41
N THR A 32 0.24 20.30 1.78
CA THR A 32 -0.30 19.86 3.08
C THR A 32 -0.26 18.34 3.21
N VAL A 33 0.25 17.86 4.33
CA VAL A 33 0.28 16.43 4.71
C VAL A 33 -0.55 16.23 5.97
N VAL A 34 -1.41 15.23 5.96
CA VAL A 34 -2.18 14.78 7.13
C VAL A 34 -1.83 13.31 7.40
N LEU A 35 -1.68 12.97 8.67
CA LEU A 35 -1.28 11.65 9.13
C LEU A 35 -2.43 10.92 9.82
N GLU A 36 -2.60 9.66 9.46
CA GLU A 36 -3.42 8.70 10.19
C GLU A 36 -2.57 7.46 10.47
N ASP A 37 -2.05 7.32 11.69
CA ASP A 37 -1.05 6.32 12.05
C ASP A 37 -1.57 5.25 13.03
N GLN A 38 -2.89 5.12 13.15
CA GLN A 38 -3.54 4.25 14.13
C GLN A 38 -4.18 3.01 13.49
N SER A 39 -4.40 3.02 12.18
CA SER A 39 -4.99 1.88 11.49
C SER A 39 -4.06 0.66 11.44
N ARG A 40 -4.63 -0.52 11.65
CA ARG A 40 -3.94 -1.81 11.58
C ARG A 40 -4.40 -2.67 10.40
N THR A 41 -5.43 -2.23 9.69
CA THR A 41 -6.00 -2.96 8.56
C THR A 41 -6.43 -2.01 7.46
N THR A 42 -6.52 -2.50 6.21
CA THR A 42 -7.04 -1.70 5.10
C THR A 42 -8.46 -1.18 5.34
N TRP A 43 -9.27 -1.91 6.11
CA TRP A 43 -10.62 -1.48 6.49
C TRP A 43 -10.58 -0.26 7.42
N GLU A 44 -9.71 -0.33 8.43
CA GLU A 44 -9.47 0.77 9.36
C GLU A 44 -8.88 1.99 8.67
N ASN A 45 -7.92 1.81 7.74
CA ASN A 45 -7.36 2.91 6.95
C ASN A 45 -8.48 3.73 6.32
N VAL A 46 -9.37 3.07 5.56
CA VAL A 46 -10.48 3.74 4.87
C VAL A 46 -11.45 4.39 5.86
N MET A 47 -11.76 3.71 6.97
CA MET A 47 -12.68 4.22 7.98
C MET A 47 -12.13 5.48 8.65
N LYS A 48 -10.86 5.50 9.07
CA LYS A 48 -10.27 6.63 9.79
C LYS A 48 -9.96 7.83 8.90
N VAL A 49 -9.63 7.62 7.62
CA VAL A 49 -9.43 8.75 6.69
C VAL A 49 -10.73 9.32 6.16
N THR A 50 -11.83 8.57 6.20
CA THR A 50 -13.13 8.99 5.65
C THR A 50 -13.57 10.39 6.09
N PRO A 51 -13.52 10.77 7.39
CA PRO A 51 -13.89 12.12 7.82
C PRO A 51 -13.01 13.22 7.22
N LEU A 52 -11.76 12.91 6.85
CA LEU A 52 -10.83 13.85 6.24
C LEU A 52 -11.09 14.07 4.74
N LEU A 53 -12.00 13.30 4.13
CA LEU A 53 -12.31 13.32 2.71
C LEU A 53 -13.61 14.05 2.37
N GLU A 54 -14.36 14.52 3.36
CA GLU A 54 -15.74 15.03 3.17
C GLU A 54 -15.78 16.22 2.21
N ASP A 55 -14.85 17.16 2.42
CA ASP A 55 -14.73 18.38 1.62
C ASP A 55 -13.90 18.20 0.33
N ALA A 56 -13.38 16.99 0.07
CA ALA A 56 -12.61 16.77 -1.14
C ALA A 56 -13.52 16.76 -2.38
N ASP A 57 -13.12 17.43 -3.45
CA ASP A 57 -13.83 17.37 -4.75
C ASP A 57 -13.54 16.07 -5.50
N ARG A 58 -12.31 15.55 -5.35
CA ARG A 58 -11.83 14.34 -6.03
C ARG A 58 -10.96 13.53 -5.10
N ILE A 59 -11.14 12.21 -5.13
CA ILE A 59 -10.43 11.27 -4.26
C ILE A 59 -9.62 10.31 -5.13
N LYS A 60 -8.30 10.34 -4.98
CA LYS A 60 -7.38 9.33 -5.52
C LYS A 60 -6.89 8.45 -4.38
N ILE A 61 -7.02 7.14 -4.55
CA ILE A 61 -6.43 6.16 -3.63
C ILE A 61 -5.18 5.61 -4.31
N VAL A 62 -4.02 5.84 -3.69
CA VAL A 62 -2.70 5.41 -4.20
C VAL A 62 -2.13 4.39 -3.24
N SER A 63 -1.94 3.17 -3.74
CA SER A 63 -1.38 2.03 -3.01
C SER A 63 -1.02 0.95 -4.04
N GLN A 64 -0.41 -0.16 -3.61
CA GLN A 64 -0.27 -1.33 -4.46
C GLN A 64 -1.62 -1.77 -5.08
N PRO A 65 -1.65 -2.27 -6.33
CA PRO A 65 -2.88 -2.43 -7.11
C PRO A 65 -4.02 -3.17 -6.37
N ALA A 66 -3.70 -4.30 -5.74
CA ALA A 66 -4.69 -5.10 -5.00
C ALA A 66 -5.25 -4.35 -3.77
N HIS A 67 -4.40 -3.62 -3.06
CA HIS A 67 -4.80 -2.80 -1.91
C HIS A 67 -5.62 -1.59 -2.35
N ALA A 68 -5.24 -0.91 -3.44
CA ALA A 68 -6.00 0.21 -3.98
C ALA A 68 -7.40 -0.22 -4.43
N LEU A 69 -7.52 -1.38 -5.08
CA LEU A 69 -8.80 -1.98 -5.43
C LEU A 69 -9.66 -2.26 -4.19
N LYS A 70 -9.07 -2.91 -3.18
CA LYS A 70 -9.74 -3.25 -1.91
C LYS A 70 -10.21 -1.99 -1.17
N ALA A 71 -9.37 -0.97 -1.08
CA ALA A 71 -9.69 0.30 -0.43
C ALA A 71 -10.84 1.04 -1.13
N ARG A 72 -10.87 1.07 -2.47
CA ARG A 72 -12.01 1.64 -3.22
C ARG A 72 -13.31 0.87 -2.97
N ALA A 73 -13.26 -0.45 -2.88
CA ALA A 73 -14.43 -1.27 -2.56
C ALA A 73 -14.93 -0.99 -1.12
N TYR A 74 -14.01 -0.82 -0.17
CA TYR A 74 -14.36 -0.46 1.20
C TYR A 74 -14.93 0.93 1.32
N LEU A 75 -14.39 1.92 0.59
CA LEU A 75 -14.96 3.27 0.59
C LEU A 75 -16.38 3.25 0.04
N ARG A 76 -16.65 2.53 -1.05
CA ARG A 76 -18.02 2.35 -1.57
C ARG A 76 -18.97 1.72 -0.56
N ARG A 77 -18.48 0.80 0.29
CA ARG A 77 -19.29 0.13 1.30
C ARG A 77 -19.55 1.01 2.53
N GLN A 78 -18.56 1.81 2.93
CA GLN A 78 -18.63 2.64 4.14
C GLN A 78 -19.29 4.00 3.86
N ARG A 79 -18.96 4.64 2.72
CA ARG A 79 -19.44 5.96 2.30
C ARG A 79 -19.67 6.01 0.78
N PRO A 80 -20.81 5.46 0.31
CA PRO A 80 -21.19 5.54 -1.10
C PRO A 80 -21.18 6.97 -1.66
N ASP A 81 -21.55 7.95 -0.83
CA ASP A 81 -21.58 9.37 -1.12
C ASP A 81 -20.20 9.97 -1.42
N LEU A 82 -19.13 9.50 -0.78
CA LEU A 82 -17.76 9.90 -1.09
C LEU A 82 -17.19 9.10 -2.26
N ALA A 83 -17.65 7.86 -2.43
CA ALA A 83 -17.13 6.98 -3.47
C ALA A 83 -17.45 7.47 -4.89
N VAL A 84 -18.48 8.30 -5.09
CA VAL A 84 -18.75 8.94 -6.39
C VAL A 84 -17.65 9.92 -6.80
N LYS A 85 -16.89 10.43 -5.83
CA LYS A 85 -15.75 11.34 -6.04
C LYS A 85 -14.45 10.59 -6.35
N LEU A 86 -14.46 9.25 -6.35
CA LEU A 86 -13.29 8.46 -6.69
C LEU A 86 -12.91 8.67 -8.15
N VAL A 87 -11.65 9.02 -8.37
CA VAL A 87 -11.06 9.12 -9.71
C VAL A 87 -9.94 8.10 -9.89
N ARG A 88 -9.63 7.78 -11.14
CA ARG A 88 -8.56 6.84 -11.47
C ARG A 88 -7.21 7.35 -10.94
N ALA A 89 -6.48 6.45 -10.30
CA ALA A 89 -5.06 6.62 -9.98
C ALA A 89 -4.21 5.76 -10.92
N ASP A 90 -2.92 6.06 -11.00
CA ASP A 90 -1.96 5.27 -11.77
C ASP A 90 -1.52 4.05 -10.96
N ASP A 91 -2.47 3.12 -10.72
CA ASP A 91 -2.31 1.97 -9.83
C ASP A 91 -1.18 1.00 -10.24
N TYR A 92 -0.76 1.02 -11.51
CA TYR A 92 0.27 0.14 -12.06
C TYR A 92 0.96 0.78 -13.26
N ARG A 93 2.29 0.68 -13.33
CA ARG A 93 3.06 1.07 -14.51
C ARG A 93 3.49 -0.19 -15.28
N PRO A 94 3.12 -0.34 -16.56
CA PRO A 94 3.58 -1.47 -17.37
C PRO A 94 5.11 -1.61 -17.35
N GLY A 95 5.59 -2.80 -16.95
CA GLY A 95 7.03 -3.09 -16.82
C GLY A 95 7.61 -2.90 -15.42
N GLU A 96 6.83 -2.34 -14.49
CA GLU A 96 7.13 -2.35 -13.06
C GLU A 96 7.23 -3.82 -12.60
N TRP A 97 8.32 -4.17 -11.90
CA TRP A 97 8.72 -5.54 -11.52
C TRP A 97 9.29 -6.47 -12.60
N MET A 98 9.42 -6.03 -13.86
CA MET A 98 9.92 -6.90 -14.94
C MET A 98 11.33 -7.46 -14.65
N ILE A 99 12.20 -6.67 -14.02
CA ILE A 99 13.56 -7.08 -13.62
C ILE A 99 13.58 -7.84 -12.29
N VAL A 100 12.64 -7.55 -11.39
CA VAL A 100 12.58 -8.22 -10.07
C VAL A 100 12.17 -9.69 -10.21
N LYS A 101 11.31 -10.01 -11.17
CA LYS A 101 10.90 -11.41 -11.47
C LYS A 101 12.09 -12.34 -11.77
N PRO A 102 12.98 -12.04 -12.73
CA PRO A 102 14.14 -12.89 -12.99
C PRO A 102 15.14 -12.90 -11.83
N LEU A 103 15.31 -11.78 -11.10
CA LEU A 103 16.17 -11.75 -9.91
C LEU A 103 15.65 -12.66 -8.79
N LEU A 104 14.34 -12.63 -8.52
CA LEU A 104 13.70 -13.53 -7.55
C LEU A 104 13.76 -14.98 -8.01
N ALA A 105 13.59 -15.24 -9.31
CA ALA A 105 13.75 -16.59 -9.86
C ALA A 105 15.19 -17.11 -9.67
N LEU A 106 16.19 -16.27 -9.94
CA LEU A 106 17.60 -16.61 -9.75
C LEU A 106 17.95 -16.81 -8.27
N TYR A 107 17.45 -15.94 -7.39
CA TYR A 107 17.60 -16.08 -5.95
C TYR A 107 16.95 -17.37 -5.45
N GLY A 108 15.72 -17.68 -5.89
CA GLY A 108 15.05 -18.94 -5.58
C GLY A 108 15.84 -20.15 -6.08
N LEU A 109 16.37 -20.12 -7.31
CA LEU A 109 17.26 -21.16 -7.82
C LEU A 109 18.51 -21.32 -6.95
N TRP A 110 19.08 -20.22 -6.46
CA TRP A 110 20.26 -20.24 -5.59
C TRP A 110 19.94 -20.81 -4.20
N THR A 111 18.83 -20.43 -3.57
CA THR A 111 18.43 -20.99 -2.26
C THR A 111 18.10 -22.47 -2.35
N LEU A 112 17.48 -22.93 -3.45
CA LEU A 112 17.19 -24.35 -3.70
C LEU A 112 18.45 -25.21 -3.97
N ARG A 113 19.60 -24.60 -4.30
CA ARG A 113 20.87 -25.34 -4.45
C ARG A 113 21.41 -25.86 -3.11
N GLY A 114 21.06 -25.21 -2.00
CA GLY A 114 21.46 -25.62 -0.64
C GLY A 114 20.59 -26.72 -0.02
N LEU A 115 19.46 -27.06 -0.63
CA LEU A 115 18.55 -28.10 -0.12
C LEU A 115 19.13 -29.50 -0.36
N LYS A 116 19.11 -30.34 0.69
CA LYS A 116 19.50 -31.75 0.58
C LYS A 116 18.47 -32.49 -0.28
N ALA A 117 18.90 -33.54 -0.98
CA ALA A 117 18.08 -34.26 -1.95
C ALA A 117 16.71 -34.77 -1.42
N GLY A 118 16.56 -34.93 -0.09
CA GLY A 118 15.31 -35.34 0.56
C GLY A 118 14.24 -34.26 0.67
N GLU A 119 14.58 -32.98 0.57
CA GLU A 119 13.64 -31.84 0.72
C GLU A 119 13.05 -31.39 -0.63
N ARG A 120 13.53 -31.95 -1.75
CA ARG A 120 13.07 -31.61 -3.11
C ARG A 120 11.80 -32.34 -3.53
N LYS A 121 11.26 -33.25 -2.72
CA LYS A 121 9.96 -33.87 -3.00
C LYS A 121 8.85 -32.92 -2.56
N ILE A 122 8.22 -32.29 -3.54
CA ILE A 122 6.89 -31.70 -3.39
C ILE A 122 5.99 -32.88 -3.00
N SER A 123 5.49 -32.89 -1.76
CA SER A 123 4.37 -33.76 -1.39
C SER A 123 3.20 -33.38 -2.30
N LEU A 124 2.88 -34.27 -3.24
CA LEU A 124 1.64 -34.27 -4.02
C LEU A 124 0.46 -34.58 -3.10
#